data_AF-A0A2K8WTB7-F1
#
_entry.id   AF-A0A2K8WTB7-F1
#
_cell.length_a   1.000
_cell.length_b   1.000
_cell.length_c   1.000
_cell.angle_alpha   90.00
_cell.angle_beta   90.00
_cell.angle_gamma   90.00
#
_symmetry.space_group_name_H-M   'P 1'
#
loop_
_entity.id
_entity.type
_entity.pdbx_description
1 polymer ?
#
loop_
_entity_poly.entity_id
_entity_poly.type
_entity_poly.pdbx_seq_one_letter_code
_entity_poly.pdbx_strand_id
1 'polypeptide(L)' 'MYIAECVELGTVDQGESIEEAIDNLREATKLYLEECPFVETQPRLVTTMEVTYGQLSYA' A
#
# COMPACT_ATOMS: atom_id res chain seq x y z
N MET A 1 4.50 -11.70 9.31
CA MET A 1 4.90 -10.40 8.78
C MET A 1 3.88 -9.97 7.75
N TYR A 2 3.21 -8.87 8.03
CA TYR A 2 2.17 -8.25 7.22
C TYR A 2 2.73 -6.96 6.62
N ILE A 3 2.26 -6.61 5.42
CA ILE A 3 2.63 -5.38 4.71
C ILE A 3 1.34 -4.59 4.51
N ALA A 4 1.37 -3.30 4.82
CA ALA A 4 0.27 -2.37 4.61
C ALA A 4 0.76 -1.24 3.70
N GLU A 5 -0.09 -0.83 2.76
CA GLU A 5 0.21 0.23 1.79
C GLU A 5 -0.95 1.22 1.74
N CYS A 6 -0.65 2.52 1.80
CA CYS A 6 -1.60 3.56 1.42
C CYS A 6 -1.47 3.77 -0.09
N VAL A 7 -2.36 3.12 -0.84
CA VAL A 7 -2.31 3.16 -2.30
C VAL A 7 -2.31 4.59 -2.81
N GLU A 8 -3.05 5.52 -2.21
CA GLU A 8 -3.20 6.92 -2.62
C GLU A 8 -1.89 7.71 -2.60
N LEU A 9 -0.97 7.34 -1.72
CA LEU A 9 0.30 8.02 -1.50
C LEU A 9 1.50 7.17 -1.93
N GLY A 10 1.32 5.85 -2.06
CA GLY A 10 2.40 4.89 -2.28
C GLY A 10 3.29 4.70 -1.05
N THR A 11 2.85 5.13 0.14
CA THR A 11 3.55 4.84 1.40
C THR A 11 3.28 3.38 1.78
N VAL A 12 4.32 2.70 2.26
CA VAL A 12 4.28 1.28 2.61
C VAL A 12 5.02 1.07 3.93
N ASP A 13 4.48 0.19 4.77
CA ASP A 13 5.14 -0.26 5.99
C ASP A 13 4.75 -1.70 6.36
N GLN A 14 5.40 -2.29 7.35
CA GLN A 14 5.24 -3.69 7.76
C GLN A 14 5.10 -3.87 9.27
N GLY A 15 4.55 -5.01 9.70
CA GLY A 15 4.40 -5.38 11.11
C GLY A 15 4.28 -6.89 11.34
N GLU A 16 4.39 -7.35 12.58
CA GLU A 16 4.21 -8.76 12.94
C GLU A 16 2.74 -9.17 12.92
N SER A 17 1.83 -8.24 13.27
CA SER A 17 0.37 -8.37 13.13
C SER A 17 -0.22 -7.39 12.11
N ILE A 18 -1.51 -7.59 11.77
CA ILE A 18 -2.25 -6.68 10.88
C ILE A 18 -2.37 -5.30 11.52
N GLU A 19 -2.68 -5.26 12.82
CA GLU A 19 -2.85 -4.04 13.60
C GLU A 19 -1.53 -3.25 13.64
N GLU A 20 -0.42 -3.93 13.92
CA GLU A 20 0.90 -3.30 13.94
C GLU A 20 1.29 -2.74 12.56
N ALA A 21 1.06 -3.49 11.48
CA ALA A 21 1.34 -3.00 10.12
C ALA A 21 0.52 -1.75 9.77
N ILE A 22 -0.75 -1.69 10.19
CA ILE A 22 -1.62 -0.52 9.99
C ILE A 22 -1.13 0.68 10.81
N ASP A 23 -0.73 0.47 12.06
CA ASP A 23 -0.22 1.54 12.92
C ASP A 23 1.10 2.09 12.41
N ASN A 24 2.02 1.22 11.97
CA ASN A 24 3.28 1.61 11.35
C ASN A 24 3.04 2.40 10.06
N LEU A 25 2.15 1.92 9.18
CA LEU A 25 1.77 2.64 7.95
C LEU A 25 1.21 4.04 8.25
N ARG A 26 0.44 4.21 9.34
CA ARG A 26 -0.11 5.52 9.73
C ARG A 26 1.01 6.50 10.07
N GLU A 27 2.00 6.08 10.83
CA GLU A 27 3.15 6.93 11.19
C GLU A 27 4.00 7.25 9.96
N ALA A 28 4.32 6.25 9.12
CA ALA A 28 5.05 6.46 7.86
C ALA A 28 4.33 7.46 6.94
N THR A 29 3.01 7.36 6.85
CA THR A 29 2.17 8.28 6.06
C THR A 29 2.17 9.69 6.63
N LYS A 30 2.11 9.83 7.96
CA LYS A 30 2.18 11.14 8.62
C LYS A 30 3.51 11.83 8.33
N LEU A 31 4.62 11.10 8.45
CA LEU A 31 5.96 11.62 8.11
C LEU A 31 6.03 12.07 6.64
N TYR A 32 5.50 11.27 5.72
CA TYR A 32 5.42 11.65 4.30
C TYR A 32 4.67 12.97 4.08
N LEU A 33 3.52 13.16 4.75
CA LEU A 33 2.71 14.38 4.61
C LEU A 33 3.37 15.61 5.25
N GLU A 34 4.14 15.42 6.32
CA GLU A 34 4.94 16.48 6.94
C GLU A 34 6.06 16.96 6.00
N GLU A 35 6.67 16.05 5.23
CA GLU A 35 7.72 16.37 4.24
C GLU A 35 7.16 16.87 2.91
N CYS A 36 5.98 16.40 2.50
CA CYS A 36 5.30 16.74 1.24
C CYS A 36 3.89 17.31 1.51
N PRO A 37 3.76 18.60 1.84
CA PRO A 37 2.48 19.20 2.23
C PRO A 37 1.47 19.36 1.08
N PHE A 38 1.93 19.25 -0.17
CA PHE A 38 1.08 19.28 -1.35
C PHE A 38 1.06 17.91 -2.01
N VAL A 39 0.01 17.15 -1.73
CA VAL A 39 -0.21 15.86 -2.37
C VAL A 39 -1.38 15.99 -3.34
N GLU A 40 -1.10 15.83 -4.63
CA GLU A 40 -2.15 15.58 -5.62
C GLU A 40 -2.54 14.10 -5.54
N THR A 41 -3.59 13.78 -4.78
CA THR A 41 -4.17 12.45 -4.82
C THR A 41 -5.16 12.35 -5.98
N GLN A 42 -5.07 11.27 -6.74
CA GLN A 42 -6.01 10.92 -7.80
C GLN A 42 -6.81 9.70 -7.36
N PRO A 43 -8.10 9.58 -7.69
CA PRO A 43 -8.86 8.37 -7.41
C PRO A 43 -8.15 7.14 -8.01
N ARG A 44 -7.85 6.14 -7.17
CA ARG A 44 -7.28 4.87 -7.62
C ARG A 44 -8.33 3.78 -7.62
N LEU A 45 -8.38 3.01 -8.71
CA LEU A 45 -9.16 1.78 -8.77
C LEU A 45 -8.29 0.64 -8.24
N VAL A 46 -8.57 0.18 -7.03
CA VAL A 46 -7.95 -1.04 -6.47
C VAL A 46 -8.88 -2.21 -6.71
N THR A 47 -8.37 -3.27 -7.33
CA THR A 47 -9.09 -4.51 -7.56
C THR A 47 -8.19 -5.69 -7.28
N THR A 48 -8.77 -6.79 -6.82
CA THR A 48 -8.09 -8.09 -6.72
C THR A 48 -8.52 -8.95 -7.91
N MET A 49 -7.63 -9.83 -8.37
CA MET A 49 -7.93 -10.83 -9.38
C MET A 49 -7.26 -12.15 -9.02
N GLU A 50 -7.95 -13.26 -9.26
CA GLU A 50 -7.37 -14.60 -9.12
C GLU A 50 -6.65 -14.97 -10.42
N VAL A 51 -5.44 -15.53 -10.31
CA VAL A 51 -4.62 -15.89 -11.47
C VAL A 51 -4.21 -17.36 -11.35
N THR A 52 -4.36 -18.13 -12.43
CA THR A 52 -3.89 -19.52 -12.49
C THR A 52 -2.58 -19.58 -13.30
N TYR A 53 -1.57 -20.32 -12.82
CA TYR A 53 -0.23 -20.40 -13.44
C TYR A 53 -0.24 -20.75 -14.95
N GLY A 54 -1.23 -21.51 -15.43
CA GLY A 54 -1.36 -21.86 -16.86
C GLY A 54 -1.70 -20.69 -17.81
N GLN A 55 -2.08 -19.52 -17.27
CA GLN A 55 -2.38 -18.32 -18.06
C GLN A 55 -1.15 -17.40 -18.25
N LEU A 56 -0.06 -17.62 -17.51
CA LEU A 56 1.16 -16.81 -17.55
C LEU A 56 2.21 -17.35 -18.53
N SER A 57 2.02 -18.55 -19.10
CA SER A 57 2.99 -19.19 -19.99
C SER A 57 2.87 -18.79 -21.47
N TYR A 58 2.03 -17.79 -21.80
CA TYR A 58 1.81 -17.29 -23.16
C TYR A 58 2.05 -15.77 -23.30
N ALA A 59 2.92 -15.21 -22.45
CA ALA A 59 3.40 -13.83 -22.59
C ALA A 59 4.83 -13.80 -23.13
#